data_AF-A0A9E4F1L5-F1
#
_entry.id   AF-A0A9E4F1L5-F1
#
_cell.length_a   1.000
_cell.length_b   1.000
_cell.length_c   1.000
_cell.angle_alpha   90.00
_cell.angle_beta   90.00
_cell.angle_gamma   90.00
#
_symmetry.space_group_name_H-M   'P 1'
#
loop_
_entity.id
_entity.type
_entity.pdbx_description
1 polymer ?
#
loop_
_entity_poly.entity_id
_entity_poly.type
_entity_poly.pdbx_seq_one_letter_code
_entity_poly.pdbx_strand_id
1 'polypeptide(L)'
;MSELSPGAQAALEAAMEDRPGDGLPLIPPTRRAVDATLASVQEGSGHVLGIMAPAMEEVTVGDAAVCAVMAGCKPAYFPVVLAALEAVMEPEFNFLAIQATTELASPLVIVHGPIAEQIGVHSGSGCIGPGFRANATVGRAVRLAAVRLGMAAPGETDMATFGHGGKYAACFAEAACGWEPLHATRGFRAEQSAVTVVAADAPVNVNDYASGSAESV
;
A
#
# COMPACT_ATOMS: atom_id res chain seq x y z
N MET A 1 31.14 -6.88 2.94
CA MET A 1 29.88 -6.45 2.29
C MET A 1 29.71 -7.35 1.07
N SER A 2 28.61 -8.09 0.96
CA SER A 2 28.33 -8.88 -0.25
C SER A 2 27.84 -7.92 -1.32
N GLU A 3 28.51 -7.87 -2.47
CA GLU A 3 27.96 -7.21 -3.65
C GLU A 3 26.66 -7.90 -4.07
N LEU A 4 25.73 -7.13 -4.63
CA LEU A 4 24.56 -7.69 -5.31
C LEU A 4 25.05 -8.55 -6.48
N SER A 5 24.38 -9.68 -6.72
CA SER A 5 24.74 -10.49 -7.87
C SER A 5 24.48 -9.70 -9.17
N PRO A 6 25.30 -9.88 -10.22
CA PRO A 6 25.11 -9.18 -11.49
C PRO A 6 23.69 -9.35 -12.07
N GLY A 7 23.06 -10.51 -11.85
CA GLY A 7 21.68 -10.75 -12.29
C GLY A 7 20.63 -9.96 -11.50
N ALA A 8 20.86 -9.69 -10.21
CA ALA A 8 19.99 -8.84 -9.43
C ALA A 8 20.11 -7.37 -9.85
N GLN A 9 21.34 -6.90 -10.09
CA GLN A 9 21.59 -5.56 -10.62
C GLN A 9 20.86 -5.35 -11.96
N ALA A 10 21.06 -6.26 -12.92
CA ALA A 10 20.43 -6.19 -14.24
C ALA A 10 18.89 -6.23 -14.17
N ALA A 11 18.32 -7.02 -13.25
CA ALA A 11 16.86 -7.06 -13.06
C ALA A 11 16.29 -5.73 -12.56
N LEU A 12 17.01 -5.04 -11.68
CA LEU A 12 16.61 -3.72 -11.21
C LEU A 12 16.76 -2.66 -12.30
N GLU A 13 17.87 -2.66 -13.03
CA GLU A 13 18.10 -1.75 -14.16
C GLU A 13 17.02 -1.90 -15.23
N ALA A 14 16.73 -3.12 -15.67
CA ALA A 14 15.66 -3.41 -16.63
C ALA A 14 14.30 -2.94 -16.11
N ALA A 15 13.98 -3.19 -14.83
CA ALA A 15 12.72 -2.72 -14.26
C ALA A 15 12.62 -1.19 -14.25
N MET A 16 13.74 -0.49 -14.03
CA MET A 16 13.79 0.97 -13.96
C MET A 16 13.84 1.66 -15.33
N GLU A 17 14.27 0.96 -16.39
CA GLU A 17 14.23 1.45 -17.76
C GLU A 17 12.78 1.66 -18.24
N ASP A 18 11.87 0.76 -17.83
CA ASP A 18 10.50 0.78 -18.30
C ASP A 18 9.63 1.85 -17.61
N ARG A 19 9.76 2.01 -16.29
CA ARG A 19 8.88 2.87 -15.48
C ARG A 19 9.58 3.40 -14.23
N PRO A 20 9.21 4.58 -13.70
CA PRO A 20 9.91 5.20 -12.57
C PRO A 20 9.76 4.44 -11.25
N GLY A 21 10.65 4.75 -10.30
CA GLY A 21 10.53 4.35 -8.90
C GLY A 21 9.89 5.45 -8.04
N ASP A 22 9.79 5.20 -6.73
CA ASP A 22 9.22 6.12 -5.73
C ASP A 22 10.27 7.02 -5.04
N GLY A 23 11.51 7.05 -5.57
CA GLY A 23 12.63 7.81 -5.00
C GLY A 23 13.34 7.12 -3.83
N LEU A 24 12.85 5.97 -3.35
CA LEU A 24 13.50 5.16 -2.32
C LEU A 24 14.26 3.98 -2.95
N PRO A 25 15.23 3.37 -2.25
CA PRO A 25 15.91 2.16 -2.73
C PRO A 25 14.92 1.03 -3.02
N LEU A 26 15.10 0.34 -4.15
CA LEU A 26 14.21 -0.72 -4.61
C LEU A 26 14.89 -2.07 -4.54
N ILE A 27 14.12 -3.09 -4.19
CA ILE A 27 14.58 -4.48 -4.24
C ILE A 27 14.46 -4.98 -5.68
N PRO A 28 15.50 -5.62 -6.25
CA PRO A 28 15.39 -6.16 -7.61
C PRO A 28 14.26 -7.18 -7.76
N PRO A 29 13.32 -7.00 -8.70
CA PRO A 29 12.21 -7.93 -8.93
C PRO A 29 12.67 -9.15 -9.74
N THR A 30 13.57 -9.94 -9.16
CA THR A 30 14.03 -11.19 -9.81
C THR A 30 12.86 -12.13 -10.05
N ARG A 31 12.90 -12.94 -11.13
CA ARG A 31 11.86 -13.94 -11.44
C ARG A 31 11.49 -14.79 -10.23
N ARG A 32 12.49 -15.33 -9.52
CA ARG A 32 12.29 -16.11 -8.29
C ARG A 32 11.48 -15.36 -7.22
N ALA A 33 11.75 -14.08 -7.00
CA ALA A 33 11.04 -13.29 -5.99
C ALA A 33 9.60 -12.98 -6.40
N VAL A 34 9.38 -12.69 -7.69
CA VAL A 34 8.06 -12.46 -8.25
C VAL A 34 7.23 -13.75 -8.24
N ASP A 35 7.80 -14.88 -8.69
CA ASP A 35 7.14 -16.19 -8.67
C ASP A 35 6.74 -16.61 -7.25
N ALA A 36 7.61 -16.39 -6.27
CA ALA A 36 7.30 -16.67 -4.87
C ALA A 36 6.18 -15.77 -4.33
N THR A 37 6.09 -14.53 -4.81
CA THR A 37 5.04 -13.57 -4.45
C THR A 37 3.71 -13.98 -5.09
N LEU A 38 3.70 -14.32 -6.37
CA LEU A 38 2.53 -14.81 -7.10
C LEU A 38 1.97 -16.11 -6.50
N ALA A 39 2.83 -17.00 -6.00
CA ALA A 39 2.41 -18.25 -5.35
C ALA A 39 1.63 -18.04 -4.02
N SER A 40 1.55 -16.81 -3.50
CA SER A 40 0.78 -16.51 -2.28
C SER A 40 -0.70 -16.23 -2.54
N VAL A 41 -1.12 -16.17 -3.80
CA VAL A 41 -2.49 -15.88 -4.24
C VAL A 41 -2.94 -16.92 -5.26
N GLN A 42 -4.24 -16.97 -5.57
CA GLN A 42 -4.78 -17.97 -6.51
C GLN A 42 -4.81 -17.46 -7.96
N GLU A 43 -4.90 -16.15 -8.11
CA GLU A 43 -4.99 -15.43 -9.37
C GLU A 43 -3.69 -15.58 -10.16
N GLY A 44 -3.80 -15.89 -11.45
CA GLY A 44 -2.65 -15.96 -12.34
C GLY A 44 -2.06 -14.57 -12.61
N SER A 45 -0.77 -14.51 -12.95
CA SER A 45 -0.06 -13.24 -13.19
C SER A 45 -0.70 -12.34 -14.27
N GLY A 46 -1.37 -12.92 -15.26
CA GLY A 46 -2.07 -12.17 -16.31
C GLY A 46 -3.50 -11.75 -15.96
N HIS A 47 -3.99 -12.06 -14.75
CA HIS A 47 -5.29 -11.60 -14.30
C HIS A 47 -5.28 -10.07 -14.14
N VAL A 48 -6.22 -9.39 -14.79
CA VAL A 48 -6.38 -7.93 -14.73
C VAL A 48 -7.12 -7.59 -13.44
N LEU A 49 -6.49 -6.79 -12.59
CA LEU A 49 -7.06 -6.26 -11.35
C LEU A 49 -7.98 -5.06 -11.60
N GLY A 50 -7.66 -4.24 -12.60
CA GLY A 50 -8.41 -3.03 -12.91
C GLY A 50 -7.64 -2.09 -13.83
N ILE A 51 -8.17 -0.87 -13.98
CA ILE A 51 -7.54 0.21 -14.74
C ILE A 51 -7.07 1.27 -13.76
N MET A 52 -5.77 1.58 -13.76
CA MET A 52 -5.19 2.54 -12.84
C MET A 52 -5.06 3.93 -13.47
N ALA A 53 -5.78 4.90 -12.92
CA ALA A 53 -5.55 6.31 -13.18
C ALA A 53 -4.24 6.80 -12.50
N PRO A 54 -3.62 7.90 -12.96
CA PRO A 54 -3.96 8.72 -14.13
C PRO A 54 -3.65 8.13 -15.52
N ALA A 55 -2.76 7.15 -15.63
CA ALA A 55 -2.34 6.58 -16.92
C ALA A 55 -3.49 5.90 -17.70
N MET A 56 -4.53 5.45 -17.00
CA MET A 56 -5.64 4.68 -17.55
C MET A 56 -5.19 3.38 -18.21
N GLU A 57 -4.18 2.73 -17.61
CA GLU A 57 -3.65 1.45 -18.07
C GLU A 57 -4.18 0.28 -17.24
N GLU A 58 -4.34 -0.87 -17.88
CA GLU A 58 -4.66 -2.12 -17.20
C GLU A 58 -3.51 -2.53 -16.27
N VAL A 59 -3.84 -2.88 -15.04
CA VAL A 59 -2.92 -3.40 -14.04
C VAL A 59 -3.20 -4.87 -13.83
N THR A 60 -2.17 -5.71 -13.99
CA THR A 60 -2.27 -7.15 -13.72
C THR A 60 -1.76 -7.52 -12.34
N VAL A 61 -2.11 -8.73 -11.89
CA VAL A 61 -1.54 -9.35 -10.68
C VAL A 61 -0.01 -9.44 -10.79
N GLY A 62 0.53 -9.68 -11.99
CA GLY A 62 1.97 -9.68 -12.25
C GLY A 62 2.62 -8.31 -11.99
N ASP A 63 2.00 -7.24 -12.46
CA ASP A 63 2.48 -5.87 -12.25
C ASP A 63 2.47 -5.49 -10.77
N ALA A 64 1.39 -5.86 -10.06
CA ALA A 64 1.27 -5.70 -8.63
C ALA A 64 2.34 -6.49 -7.87
N ALA A 65 2.64 -7.73 -8.27
CA ALA A 65 3.67 -8.56 -7.66
C ALA A 65 5.06 -7.96 -7.81
N VAL A 66 5.38 -7.38 -8.98
CA VAL A 66 6.63 -6.64 -9.20
C VAL A 66 6.73 -5.46 -8.24
N CYS A 67 5.68 -4.65 -8.11
CA CYS A 67 5.66 -3.52 -7.18
C CYS A 67 5.82 -3.97 -5.72
N ALA A 68 5.15 -5.05 -5.31
CA ALA A 68 5.26 -5.62 -3.97
C ALA A 68 6.71 -6.09 -3.67
N VAL A 69 7.35 -6.79 -4.61
CA VAL A 69 8.75 -7.21 -4.46
C VAL A 69 9.66 -5.99 -4.33
N MET A 70 9.54 -5.02 -5.24
CA MET A 70 10.37 -3.82 -5.28
C MET A 70 10.24 -2.97 -4.01
N ALA A 71 9.03 -2.88 -3.44
CA ALA A 71 8.75 -2.24 -2.17
C ALA A 71 9.32 -2.99 -0.96
N GLY A 72 9.72 -4.26 -1.13
CA GLY A 72 10.31 -5.11 -0.09
C GLY A 72 9.28 -5.92 0.70
N CYS A 73 8.08 -6.14 0.16
CA CYS A 73 7.09 -7.03 0.76
C CYS A 73 7.64 -8.46 0.89
N LYS A 74 7.15 -9.19 1.91
CA LYS A 74 7.22 -10.66 1.89
C LYS A 74 6.05 -11.18 1.05
N PRO A 75 6.16 -12.39 0.45
CA PRO A 75 5.03 -13.00 -0.27
C PRO A 75 3.73 -13.02 0.52
N ALA A 76 3.78 -13.35 1.81
CA ALA A 76 2.59 -13.37 2.68
C ALA A 76 1.84 -12.03 2.77
N TYR A 77 2.46 -10.90 2.42
CA TYR A 77 1.83 -9.58 2.46
C TYR A 77 1.06 -9.26 1.18
N PHE A 78 1.34 -9.99 0.10
CA PHE A 78 0.84 -9.68 -1.23
C PHE A 78 -0.69 -9.73 -1.36
N PRO A 79 -1.43 -10.65 -0.70
CA PRO A 79 -2.89 -10.62 -0.73
C PRO A 79 -3.48 -9.28 -0.24
N VAL A 80 -2.85 -8.63 0.75
CA VAL A 80 -3.26 -7.30 1.24
C VAL A 80 -2.95 -6.21 0.21
N VAL A 81 -1.82 -6.32 -0.49
CA VAL A 81 -1.47 -5.38 -1.56
C VAL A 81 -2.48 -5.48 -2.71
N LEU A 82 -2.84 -6.69 -3.13
CA LEU A 82 -3.84 -6.89 -4.19
C LEU A 82 -5.18 -6.26 -3.82
N ALA A 83 -5.73 -6.62 -2.66
CA ALA A 83 -7.00 -6.08 -2.20
C ALA A 83 -6.97 -4.54 -2.08
N ALA A 84 -5.84 -3.96 -1.67
CA ALA A 84 -5.68 -2.52 -1.58
C ALA A 84 -5.63 -1.84 -2.96
N LEU A 85 -4.96 -2.47 -3.94
CA LEU A 85 -4.91 -1.94 -5.31
C LEU A 85 -6.26 -2.05 -6.02
N GLU A 86 -6.99 -3.16 -5.83
CA GLU A 86 -8.37 -3.30 -6.29
C GLU A 86 -9.24 -2.17 -5.74
N ALA A 87 -9.20 -1.95 -4.42
CA ALA A 87 -9.94 -0.86 -3.78
C ALA A 87 -9.53 0.54 -4.27
N VAL A 88 -8.25 0.77 -4.60
CA VAL A 88 -7.77 2.03 -5.20
C VAL A 88 -8.31 2.22 -6.62
N MET A 89 -8.53 1.14 -7.36
CA MET A 89 -9.02 1.19 -8.75
C MET A 89 -10.55 1.18 -8.85
N GLU A 90 -11.26 0.98 -7.74
CA GLU A 90 -12.73 1.11 -7.72
C GLU A 90 -13.16 2.55 -8.08
N PRO A 91 -14.17 2.72 -8.95
CA PRO A 91 -14.64 4.05 -9.37
C PRO A 91 -15.03 4.96 -8.20
N GLU A 92 -15.60 4.40 -7.14
CA GLU A 92 -16.04 5.11 -5.93
C GLU A 92 -14.87 5.72 -5.16
N PHE A 93 -13.68 5.14 -5.23
CA PHE A 93 -12.48 5.73 -4.63
C PHE A 93 -12.01 6.97 -5.39
N ASN A 94 -12.33 7.07 -6.68
CA ASN A 94 -12.03 8.21 -7.54
C ASN A 94 -10.55 8.63 -7.50
N PHE A 95 -9.68 7.66 -7.76
CA PHE A 95 -8.24 7.85 -7.63
C PHE A 95 -7.68 8.99 -8.50
N LEU A 96 -8.25 9.22 -9.68
CA LEU A 96 -7.85 10.33 -10.55
C LEU A 96 -8.00 11.68 -9.83
N ALA A 97 -9.13 11.91 -9.14
CA ALA A 97 -9.35 13.14 -8.40
C ALA A 97 -8.37 13.28 -7.21
N ILE A 98 -8.06 12.18 -6.54
CA ILE A 98 -7.08 12.14 -5.44
C ILE A 98 -5.68 12.52 -5.92
N GLN A 99 -5.30 12.17 -7.15
CA GLN A 99 -3.99 12.54 -7.69
C GLN A 99 -3.98 13.96 -8.26
N ALA A 100 -5.06 14.37 -8.93
CA ALA A 100 -5.17 15.69 -9.55
C ALA A 100 -5.43 16.84 -8.55
N THR A 101 -5.73 16.54 -7.29
CA THR A 101 -5.93 17.55 -6.26
C THR A 101 -4.62 18.24 -5.87
N THR A 102 -4.72 19.51 -5.48
CA THR A 102 -3.61 20.26 -4.87
C THR A 102 -3.43 19.98 -3.38
N GLU A 103 -4.36 19.25 -2.76
CA GLU A 103 -4.29 18.75 -1.39
C GLU A 103 -3.26 17.61 -1.26
N LEU A 104 -2.85 17.28 -0.04
CA LEU A 104 -1.76 16.35 0.25
C LEU A 104 -2.21 14.88 0.31
N ALA A 105 -3.38 14.56 -0.22
CA ALA A 105 -4.01 13.25 -0.06
C ALA A 105 -3.13 12.08 -0.56
N SER A 106 -3.18 10.99 0.21
CA SER A 106 -2.54 9.71 -0.09
C SER A 106 -3.47 8.55 0.23
N PRO A 107 -3.42 7.43 -0.52
CA PRO A 107 -4.08 6.20 -0.11
C PRO A 107 -3.53 5.70 1.23
N LEU A 108 -4.40 5.66 2.23
CA LEU A 108 -4.16 5.02 3.51
C LEU A 108 -4.85 3.65 3.52
N VAL A 109 -4.07 2.60 3.77
CA VAL A 109 -4.57 1.22 3.86
C VAL A 109 -4.82 0.84 5.30
N ILE A 110 -6.04 0.43 5.62
CA ILE A 110 -6.41 -0.12 6.94
C ILE A 110 -6.69 -1.61 6.75
N VAL A 111 -5.93 -2.45 7.44
CA VAL A 111 -6.02 -3.91 7.34
C VAL A 111 -6.92 -4.47 8.44
N HIS A 112 -7.87 -5.31 8.05
CA HIS A 112 -8.88 -5.87 8.94
C HIS A 112 -8.83 -7.40 9.00
N GLY A 113 -9.28 -7.94 10.13
CA GLY A 113 -9.49 -9.38 10.32
C GLY A 113 -8.20 -10.19 10.53
N PRO A 114 -8.29 -11.52 10.48
CA PRO A 114 -7.22 -12.43 10.91
C PRO A 114 -5.88 -12.25 10.18
N ILE A 115 -5.89 -11.79 8.92
CA ILE A 115 -4.65 -11.59 8.15
C ILE A 115 -3.71 -10.59 8.83
N ALA A 116 -4.24 -9.59 9.52
CA ALA A 116 -3.44 -8.55 10.16
C ALA A 116 -2.49 -9.17 11.20
N GLU A 117 -2.99 -10.08 12.03
CA GLU A 117 -2.19 -10.83 13.00
C GLU A 117 -1.26 -11.83 12.32
N GLN A 118 -1.75 -12.57 11.31
CA GLN A 118 -0.98 -13.61 10.61
C GLN A 118 0.29 -13.06 9.96
N ILE A 119 0.23 -11.85 9.41
CA ILE A 119 1.35 -11.25 8.69
C ILE A 119 2.08 -10.16 9.51
N GLY A 120 1.58 -9.86 10.71
CA GLY A 120 2.17 -8.90 11.63
C GLY A 120 2.00 -7.44 11.21
N VAL A 121 0.83 -7.06 10.69
CA VAL A 121 0.44 -5.65 10.52
C VAL A 121 0.13 -5.07 11.90
N HIS A 122 0.81 -3.98 12.27
CA HIS A 122 0.69 -3.36 13.58
C HIS A 122 -0.43 -2.31 13.60
N SER A 123 -1.17 -2.24 14.72
CA SER A 123 -2.26 -1.28 14.97
C SER A 123 -1.96 -0.29 16.10
N GLY A 124 -0.93 -0.54 16.91
CA GLY A 124 -0.65 0.21 18.13
C GLY A 124 0.36 1.35 17.96
N SER A 125 1.11 1.62 19.03
CA SER A 125 2.07 2.71 19.11
C SER A 125 3.04 2.74 17.92
N GLY A 126 3.00 3.84 17.17
CA GLY A 126 3.88 4.03 16.01
C GLY A 126 3.51 3.20 14.78
N CYS A 127 2.26 2.72 14.65
CA CYS A 127 1.82 1.91 13.51
C CYS A 127 1.95 2.57 12.12
N ILE A 128 2.00 3.90 12.06
CA ILE A 128 2.23 4.69 10.83
C ILE A 128 3.70 5.18 10.75
N GLY A 129 4.56 4.67 11.63
CA GLY A 129 5.98 5.00 11.72
C GLY A 129 6.90 3.83 11.31
N PRO A 130 8.22 3.97 11.54
CA PRO A 130 9.18 2.92 11.28
C PRO A 130 9.05 1.75 12.28
N GLY A 131 9.55 0.58 11.89
CA GLY A 131 9.70 -0.59 12.77
C GLY A 131 8.88 -1.81 12.34
N PHE A 132 7.74 -1.60 11.69
CA PHE A 132 6.84 -2.67 11.25
C PHE A 132 6.94 -2.88 9.74
N ARG A 133 7.68 -3.91 9.30
CA ARG A 133 7.92 -4.17 7.87
C ARG A 133 6.62 -4.36 7.09
N ALA A 134 5.61 -5.04 7.65
CA ALA A 134 4.33 -5.26 6.97
C ALA A 134 3.67 -3.90 6.64
N ASN A 135 3.46 -3.05 7.65
CA ASN A 135 2.94 -1.69 7.50
C ASN A 135 3.72 -0.88 6.45
N ALA A 136 5.04 -0.77 6.63
CA ALA A 136 5.88 0.06 5.78
C ALA A 136 5.86 -0.43 4.32
N THR A 137 5.98 -1.73 4.10
CA THR A 137 6.12 -2.28 2.73
C THR A 137 4.80 -2.42 2.01
N VAL A 138 3.68 -2.72 2.70
CA VAL A 138 2.34 -2.74 2.08
C VAL A 138 1.94 -1.34 1.64
N GLY A 139 2.06 -0.34 2.52
CA GLY A 139 1.75 1.04 2.17
C GLY A 139 2.64 1.56 1.03
N ARG A 140 3.94 1.20 1.06
CA ARG A 140 4.87 1.53 -0.01
C ARG A 140 4.54 0.82 -1.32
N ALA A 141 4.15 -0.44 -1.31
CA ALA A 141 3.79 -1.17 -2.52
C ALA A 141 2.61 -0.52 -3.25
N VAL A 142 1.60 -0.08 -2.50
CA VAL A 142 0.45 0.66 -3.07
C VAL A 142 0.90 1.97 -3.70
N ARG A 143 1.74 2.76 -3.01
CA ARG A 143 2.25 4.00 -3.59
C ARG A 143 3.15 3.77 -4.80
N LEU A 144 4.04 2.77 -4.73
CA LEU A 144 4.94 2.43 -5.83
C LEU A 144 4.13 2.01 -7.06
N ALA A 145 3.07 1.22 -6.89
CA ALA A 145 2.15 0.89 -7.98
C ALA A 145 1.47 2.14 -8.55
N ALA A 146 1.03 3.08 -7.72
CA ALA A 146 0.46 4.35 -8.20
C ALA A 146 1.44 5.16 -9.06
N VAL A 147 2.68 5.30 -8.60
CA VAL A 147 3.73 6.07 -9.32
C VAL A 147 4.14 5.34 -10.59
N ARG A 148 4.36 4.03 -10.50
CA ARG A 148 4.93 3.23 -11.57
C ARG A 148 3.89 2.81 -12.60
N LEU A 149 2.74 2.32 -12.17
CA LEU A 149 1.69 1.79 -13.05
C LEU A 149 0.70 2.88 -13.45
N GLY A 150 0.24 3.66 -12.47
CA GLY A 150 -0.68 4.77 -12.69
C GLY A 150 -0.01 6.03 -13.26
N MET A 151 1.32 6.08 -13.33
CA MET A 151 2.09 7.28 -13.71
C MET A 151 1.75 8.49 -12.84
N ALA A 152 1.45 8.30 -11.56
CA ALA A 152 1.19 9.36 -10.57
C ALA A 152 2.48 10.10 -10.16
N ALA A 153 3.10 10.78 -11.11
CA ALA A 153 4.36 11.50 -10.96
C ALA A 153 4.13 12.89 -10.32
N PRO A 154 4.85 13.23 -9.23
CA PRO A 154 4.76 14.54 -8.59
C PRO A 154 5.05 15.69 -9.58
N GLY A 155 4.13 16.65 -9.65
CA GLY A 155 4.24 17.84 -10.51
C GLY A 155 3.82 17.63 -11.96
N GLU A 156 3.51 16.39 -12.37
CA GLU A 156 3.00 16.08 -13.71
C GLU A 156 1.53 15.63 -13.65
N THR A 157 1.24 14.65 -12.80
CA THR A 157 -0.11 14.06 -12.66
C THR A 157 -0.56 13.93 -11.20
N ASP A 158 0.39 13.85 -10.26
CA ASP A 158 0.15 14.09 -8.84
C ASP A 158 0.38 15.58 -8.57
N MET A 159 -0.70 16.31 -8.33
CA MET A 159 -0.73 17.78 -8.25
C MET A 159 -0.64 18.32 -6.82
N ALA A 160 -0.39 17.45 -5.83
CA ALA A 160 -0.30 17.86 -4.44
C ALA A 160 0.71 19.00 -4.25
N THR A 161 0.29 20.08 -3.56
CA THR A 161 1.12 21.27 -3.34
C THR A 161 2.34 20.94 -2.48
N PHE A 162 2.13 20.08 -1.47
CA PHE A 162 3.17 19.52 -0.61
C PHE A 162 2.95 18.01 -0.50
N GLY A 163 4.04 17.26 -0.33
CA GLY A 163 3.97 15.86 0.09
C GLY A 163 3.98 15.72 1.61
N HIS A 164 3.69 14.52 2.10
CA HIS A 164 3.88 14.13 3.50
C HIS A 164 4.39 12.68 3.56
N GLY A 165 4.83 12.22 4.75
CA GLY A 165 5.39 10.87 4.91
C GLY A 165 4.46 9.73 4.45
N GLY A 166 3.15 9.92 4.55
CA GLY A 166 2.15 8.95 4.09
C GLY A 166 2.07 8.80 2.58
N LYS A 167 2.62 9.73 1.78
CA LYS A 167 2.83 9.57 0.33
C LYS A 167 4.01 8.66 0.00
N TYR A 168 4.72 8.10 0.98
CA TYR A 168 5.68 7.01 0.78
C TYR A 168 5.17 5.68 1.31
N ALA A 169 4.53 5.69 2.47
CA ALA A 169 3.93 4.49 3.08
C ALA A 169 2.86 4.88 4.09
N ALA A 170 1.62 4.42 3.87
CA ALA A 170 0.52 4.60 4.81
C ALA A 170 -0.29 3.30 4.91
N CYS A 171 0.01 2.49 5.93
CA CYS A 171 -0.71 1.25 6.21
C CYS A 171 -0.64 0.89 7.69
N PHE A 172 -1.76 0.48 8.28
CA PHE A 172 -1.82 -0.06 9.62
C PHE A 172 -2.99 -1.04 9.78
N ALA A 173 -2.99 -1.82 10.86
CA ALA A 173 -4.09 -2.71 11.17
C ALA A 173 -5.16 -1.98 12.00
N GLU A 174 -6.41 -2.36 11.83
CA GLU A 174 -7.47 -1.94 12.75
C GLU A 174 -7.14 -2.38 14.19
N ALA A 175 -7.29 -1.45 15.15
CA ALA A 175 -7.05 -1.73 16.56
C ALA A 175 -8.32 -2.31 17.22
N ALA A 176 -8.14 -3.28 18.10
CA ALA A 176 -9.21 -3.74 18.99
C ALA A 176 -9.47 -2.66 20.05
N CYS A 177 -10.51 -1.84 19.84
CA CYS A 177 -10.87 -0.72 20.72
C CYS A 177 -12.17 -0.94 21.51
N GLY A 178 -12.72 -2.15 21.48
CA GLY A 178 -14.00 -2.50 22.13
C GLY A 178 -15.23 -2.19 21.27
N TRP A 179 -15.06 -1.57 20.10
CA TRP A 179 -16.10 -1.43 19.09
C TRP A 179 -16.14 -2.64 18.15
N GLU A 180 -17.28 -2.82 17.49
CA GLU A 180 -17.39 -3.78 16.40
C GLU A 180 -16.39 -3.40 15.29
N PRO A 181 -15.59 -4.35 14.77
CA PRO A 181 -14.61 -4.07 13.73
C PRO A 181 -15.24 -3.43 12.49
N LEU A 182 -14.55 -2.48 11.87
CA LEU A 182 -15.04 -1.69 10.74
C LEU A 182 -15.51 -2.58 9.59
N HIS A 183 -14.71 -3.59 9.21
CA HIS A 183 -15.12 -4.53 8.17
C HIS A 183 -16.44 -5.26 8.49
N ALA A 184 -16.68 -5.61 9.75
CA ALA A 184 -17.92 -6.24 10.19
C ALA A 184 -19.11 -5.28 10.09
N THR A 185 -18.94 -4.02 10.52
CA THR A 185 -19.96 -2.97 10.33
C THR A 185 -20.29 -2.68 8.86
N ARG A 186 -19.38 -3.04 7.94
CA ARG A 186 -19.55 -2.95 6.48
C ARG A 186 -20.12 -4.22 5.85
N GLY A 187 -20.54 -5.21 6.65
CA GLY A 187 -21.21 -6.42 6.21
C GLY A 187 -20.30 -7.62 5.93
N PHE A 188 -19.00 -7.53 6.23
CA PHE A 188 -18.11 -8.69 6.17
C PHE A 188 -18.22 -9.54 7.44
N ARG A 189 -17.85 -10.83 7.37
CA ARG A 189 -17.78 -11.69 8.55
C ARG A 189 -16.54 -11.36 9.39
N ALA A 190 -16.62 -11.54 10.71
CA ALA A 190 -15.51 -11.26 11.63
C ALA A 190 -14.24 -12.09 11.32
N GLU A 191 -14.40 -13.29 10.77
CA GLU A 191 -13.29 -14.17 10.38
C GLU A 191 -12.77 -13.85 8.96
N GLN A 192 -13.44 -12.96 8.23
CA GLN A 192 -13.02 -12.55 6.90
C GLN A 192 -12.02 -11.40 7.01
N SER A 193 -10.90 -11.56 6.31
CA SER A 193 -9.94 -10.47 6.17
C SER A 193 -10.39 -9.50 5.09
N ALA A 194 -10.15 -8.21 5.31
CA ALA A 194 -10.54 -7.15 4.39
C ALA A 194 -9.54 -5.98 4.48
N VAL A 195 -9.62 -5.06 3.52
CA VAL A 195 -8.92 -3.78 3.58
C VAL A 195 -9.92 -2.65 3.39
N THR A 196 -9.71 -1.55 4.09
CA THR A 196 -10.35 -0.26 3.77
C THR A 196 -9.26 0.66 3.24
N VAL A 197 -9.53 1.34 2.12
CA VAL A 197 -8.65 2.38 1.61
C VAL A 197 -9.34 3.73 1.75
N VAL A 198 -8.62 4.70 2.29
CA VAL A 198 -9.11 6.07 2.49
C VAL A 198 -8.12 7.04 1.87
N ALA A 199 -8.62 8.08 1.20
CA ALA A 199 -7.79 9.23 0.85
C ALA A 199 -7.54 10.06 2.12
N ALA A 200 -6.32 10.01 2.65
CA ALA A 200 -5.98 10.64 3.91
C ALA A 200 -4.89 11.70 3.73
N ASP A 201 -5.01 12.78 4.50
CA ASP A 201 -3.97 13.81 4.61
C ASP A 201 -2.89 13.38 5.64
N ALA A 202 -1.89 14.24 5.86
CA ALA A 202 -0.88 14.09 6.87
C ALA A 202 -1.50 13.91 8.27
N PRO A 203 -1.04 12.92 9.07
CA PRO A 203 -1.52 12.77 10.43
C PRO A 203 -1.26 14.02 11.26
N VAL A 204 -2.30 14.53 11.91
CA VAL A 204 -2.19 15.59 12.92
C VAL A 204 -2.23 14.93 14.29
N ASN A 205 -1.18 15.12 15.09
CA ASN A 205 -1.17 14.61 16.45
C ASN A 205 -2.02 15.52 17.35
N VAL A 206 -3.13 14.99 17.85
CA VAL A 206 -3.99 15.65 18.83
C VAL A 206 -3.82 14.94 20.16
N ASN A 207 -3.33 15.65 21.17
CA ASN A 207 -3.11 15.10 22.51
C ASN A 207 -4.00 15.81 23.51
N ASP A 208 -4.69 15.04 24.35
CA ASP A 208 -5.36 15.54 25.54
C ASP A 208 -4.54 15.13 26.77
N TYR A 209 -3.98 16.14 27.45
CA TYR A 209 -3.22 15.96 28.69
C TYR A 209 -4.04 16.27 29.95
N ALA A 210 -5.27 16.74 29.79
CA ALA A 210 -6.12 17.24 30.87
C ALA A 210 -7.18 16.21 31.28
N SER A 211 -7.70 15.42 30.34
CA SER A 211 -8.72 14.43 30.61
C SER A 211 -8.21 13.20 31.35
N GLY A 212 -8.99 12.79 32.35
CA GLY A 212 -8.78 11.53 33.08
C GLY A 212 -9.82 10.44 32.73
N SER A 213 -10.90 10.79 32.02
CA SER A 213 -11.92 9.85 31.56
C SER A 213 -12.42 10.20 30.16
N ALA A 214 -13.16 9.28 29.52
CA ALA A 214 -13.73 9.52 28.19
C ALA A 214 -14.79 10.64 28.20
N GLU A 215 -15.51 10.82 29.31
CA GLU A 215 -16.52 11.89 29.44
C GLU A 215 -15.93 13.29 29.61
N SER A 216 -14.62 13.42 29.89
CA SER A 216 -13.97 14.72 30.08
C SER A 216 -13.32 15.31 28.83
N VAL A 217 -13.35 14.57 27.71
CA VAL A 217 -12.79 14.95 26.39
C VAL A 217 -13.72 15.90 25.64
#